data_AF-A0A2G9M894-F1
#
_entry.id   AF-A0A2G9M894-F1
#
_cell.length_a   1.000
_cell.length_b   1.000
_cell.length_c   1.000
_cell.angle_alpha   90.00
_cell.angle_beta   90.00
_cell.angle_gamma   90.00
#
_symmetry.space_group_name_H-M   'P 1'
#
loop_
_entity.id
_entity.type
_entity.pdbx_description
1 polymer ?
#
loop_
_entity_poly.entity_id
_entity_poly.type
_entity_poly.pdbx_seq_one_letter_code
_entity_poly.pdbx_strand_id
1 'polypeptide(L)' 'MVTITVNVDDETDARFRETVKEKLGTGKGTLGTAIAEALNNWVNEKQEEEITKRQLYLLHKSRKLVKYVFNREDAYGRY' A
#
# COMPACT_ATOMS: atom_id res chain seq x y z
N MET A 1 -0.71 5.24 -22.85
CA MET A 1 0.40 4.32 -22.51
C MET A 1 1.63 5.17 -22.26
N VAL A 2 2.22 5.08 -21.08
CA VAL A 2 3.40 5.86 -20.69
C VAL A 2 4.58 4.90 -20.63
N THR A 3 5.74 5.31 -21.16
CA THR A 3 6.96 4.49 -21.16
C THR A 3 7.85 4.92 -20.01
N ILE A 4 8.29 3.95 -19.22
CA ILE A 4 9.23 4.16 -18.12
C ILE A 4 10.43 3.25 -18.40
N THR A 5 11.63 3.81 -18.33
CA THR A 5 12.87 3.04 -18.40
C THR A 5 13.41 2.86 -16.99
N VAL A 6 13.65 1.62 -16.59
CA VAL A 6 14.16 1.27 -15.26
C VAL A 6 15.42 0.44 -15.44
N ASN A 7 16.47 0.78 -14.70
CA ASN A 7 17.66 -0.03 -14.59
C ASN A 7 17.57 -0.86 -13.32
N VAL A 8 17.78 -2.16 -13.46
CA VAL A 8 17.86 -3.13 -12.36
C VAL A 8 19.17 -3.90 -12.53
N ASP A 9 19.68 -4.47 -11.44
CA ASP A 9 20.82 -5.38 -11.53
C ASP A 9 20.42 -6.71 -12.18
N ASP A 10 21.44 -7.42 -12.67
CA ASP A 10 21.26 -8.66 -13.43
C ASP A 10 20.63 -9.79 -12.59
N GLU A 11 20.91 -9.84 -11.28
CA GLU A 11 20.31 -10.85 -10.40
C GLU A 11 18.81 -10.61 -10.25
N THR A 12 18.42 -9.35 -10.04
CA THR A 12 17.02 -8.95 -9.95
C THR A 12 16.26 -9.22 -11.24
N ASP A 13 16.82 -8.89 -12.42
CA ASP A 13 16.18 -9.21 -13.71
C ASP A 13 16.00 -10.71 -13.91
N ALA A 14 17.05 -11.51 -13.62
CA ALA A 14 17.01 -12.95 -13.77
C ALA A 14 15.91 -13.59 -12.90
N ARG A 15 15.88 -13.24 -11.61
CA ARG A 15 14.89 -13.74 -10.64
C ARG A 15 13.46 -13.31 -11.02
N PHE A 16 13.29 -12.07 -11.46
CA PHE A 16 12.00 -11.56 -11.89
C PHE A 16 11.49 -12.32 -13.12
N ARG A 17 12.34 -12.52 -14.13
CA ARG A 17 11.98 -13.27 -15.34
C ARG A 17 11.64 -14.72 -15.05
N GLU A 18 12.37 -15.38 -14.17
CA GLU A 18 12.06 -16.75 -13.73
C GLU A 18 10.68 -16.82 -13.07
N THR A 19 10.43 -15.94 -12.12
CA THR A 19 9.13 -15.85 -11.42
C THR A 19 7.98 -15.60 -12.39
N VAL A 20 8.17 -14.69 -13.35
CA VAL A 20 7.16 -14.38 -14.38
C VAL A 20 6.89 -15.59 -15.26
N LYS A 21 7.94 -16.33 -15.67
CA LYS A 21 7.78 -17.56 -16.46
C LYS A 21 6.99 -18.61 -15.70
N GLU A 22 7.24 -18.79 -14.41
CA GLU A 22 6.52 -19.77 -13.59
C GLU A 22 5.06 -19.39 -13.35
N LYS A 23 4.77 -18.11 -13.11
CA LYS A 23 3.42 -17.64 -12.75
C LYS A 23 2.52 -17.34 -13.94
N LEU A 24 3.07 -16.72 -14.98
CA LEU A 24 2.31 -16.17 -16.11
C LEU A 24 2.64 -16.89 -17.43
N GLY A 25 3.62 -17.80 -17.42
CA GLY A 25 4.09 -18.52 -18.61
C GLY A 25 4.99 -17.68 -19.52
N THR A 26 5.35 -18.27 -20.66
CA THR A 26 6.18 -17.63 -21.69
C THR A 26 5.29 -17.08 -22.82
N GLY A 27 5.08 -15.76 -22.84
CA GLY A 27 4.30 -15.08 -23.87
C GLY A 27 4.81 -13.67 -24.15
N LYS A 28 4.59 -13.16 -25.36
CA LYS A 28 4.94 -11.79 -25.71
C LYS A 28 4.09 -10.82 -24.87
N GLY A 29 4.74 -10.04 -24.02
CA GLY A 29 4.07 -9.06 -23.15
C GLY A 29 3.86 -9.49 -21.69
N THR A 30 4.15 -10.74 -21.31
CA THR A 30 3.97 -11.21 -19.92
C THR A 30 4.84 -10.43 -18.93
N LEU A 31 6.07 -10.09 -19.31
CA LEU A 31 6.97 -9.21 -18.56
C LEU A 31 6.37 -7.82 -18.33
N GLY A 32 5.76 -7.23 -19.36
CA GLY A 32 5.14 -5.91 -19.25
C GLY A 32 3.93 -5.93 -18.30
N THR A 33 3.10 -6.98 -18.39
CA THR A 33 1.99 -7.21 -17.48
C THR A 33 2.47 -7.37 -16.04
N ALA A 34 3.51 -8.17 -15.82
CA ALA A 34 4.08 -8.38 -14.49
C ALA A 34 4.66 -7.10 -13.89
N ILE A 35 5.34 -6.27 -14.69
CA ILE A 35 5.84 -4.96 -14.24
C ILE A 35 4.68 -4.04 -13.86
N ALA A 36 3.61 -3.99 -14.67
CA ALA A 36 2.44 -3.18 -14.37
C ALA A 36 1.74 -3.65 -13.07
N GLU A 37 1.62 -4.96 -12.88
CA GLU A 37 1.05 -5.54 -11.65
C GLU A 37 1.91 -5.22 -10.43
N ALA A 38 3.23 -5.39 -10.53
CA ALA A 38 4.17 -5.06 -9.45
C ALA A 38 4.08 -3.57 -9.04
N LEU A 39 4.01 -2.67 -10.01
CA LEU A 39 3.86 -1.24 -9.76
C LEU A 39 2.54 -0.90 -9.06
N ASN A 40 1.43 -1.48 -9.52
CA ASN A 40 0.12 -1.27 -8.88
C ASN A 40 0.10 -1.80 -7.45
N ASN A 41 0.64 -2.99 -7.22
CA ASN A 41 0.71 -3.58 -5.88
C ASN A 41 1.55 -2.72 -4.93
N TRP A 42 2.69 -2.20 -5.40
CA TRP A 42 3.53 -1.30 -4.61
C TRP A 42 2.81 -0.01 -4.23
N VAL A 43 2.11 0.63 -5.18
CA VAL A 43 1.33 1.85 -4.91
C VAL A 43 0.25 1.58 -3.86
N ASN A 44 -0.49 0.49 -4.01
CA ASN A 44 -1.55 0.11 -3.07
C ASN A 44 -0.98 -0.14 -1.67
N GLU A 45 0.11 -0.91 -1.57
CA GLU A 45 0.77 -1.17 -0.29
C GLU A 45 1.18 0.13 0.41
N LYS A 46 1.77 1.09 -0.33
CA LYS A 46 2.20 2.36 0.25
C LYS A 46 1.02 3.23 0.69
N GLN A 47 -0.11 3.18 -0.01
CA GLN A 47 -1.33 3.87 0.41
C GLN A 47 -1.92 3.25 1.67
N GLU A 48 -1.97 1.92 1.75
CA GLU A 48 -2.45 1.21 2.94
C GLU A 48 -1.55 1.49 4.14
N GLU A 49 -0.23 1.49 3.97
CA GLU A 49 0.74 1.80 5.01
C GLU A 49 0.49 3.20 5.61
N GLU A 50 0.20 4.20 4.78
CA GLU A 50 -0.10 5.56 5.22
C GLU A 50 -1.45 5.65 5.96
N ILE A 51 -2.47 4.91 5.51
CA ILE A 51 -3.76 4.82 6.21
C ILE A 51 -3.57 4.19 7.59
N THR A 52 -2.83 3.08 7.67
CA THR A 52 -2.55 2.38 8.93
C THR A 52 -1.78 3.28 9.89
N LYS A 53 -0.72 3.97 9.44
CA LYS A 53 0.01 4.94 10.26
C LYS A 53 -0.89 6.05 10.77
N ARG A 54 -1.77 6.60 9.91
CA ARG A 54 -2.72 7.64 10.30
C ARG A 54 -3.72 7.15 11.34
N GLN A 55 -4.26 5.95 11.18
CA GLN A 55 -5.18 5.35 12.14
C GLN A 55 -4.50 5.06 13.49
N LEU A 56 -3.28 4.52 13.47
CA LEU A 56 -2.47 4.33 14.67
C LEU A 56 -2.19 5.66 15.38
N TYR A 57 -1.88 6.72 14.63
CA TYR A 57 -1.70 8.06 15.19
C TYR A 57 -2.99 8.57 15.87
N LEU A 58 -4.15 8.42 15.23
CA LEU A 58 -5.44 8.81 15.82
C LEU A 58 -5.78 8.00 17.07
N LEU A 59 -5.48 6.70 17.08
CA LEU A 59 -5.68 5.83 18.24
C LEU A 59 -4.73 6.18 19.39
N HIS A 60 -3.49 6.53 19.09
CA HIS A 60 -2.55 7.01 20.10
C HIS A 60 -2.98 8.38 20.66
N LYS A 61 -3.47 9.27 19.80
CA LYS A 61 -4.03 10.58 20.21
C LYS A 61 -5.27 10.41 21.07
N SER A 62 -6.18 9.49 20.73
CA SER A 62 -7.38 9.22 21.53
C SER A 62 -7.06 8.57 22.87
N ARG A 63 -5.97 7.81 22.99
CA ARG A 63 -5.50 7.29 24.29
C ARG A 63 -5.13 8.43 25.27
N LYS A 64 -4.74 9.62 24.79
CA LYS A 64 -4.58 10.82 25.62
C LYS A 64 -5.92 11.45 26.06
N LEU A 65 -7.03 11.15 25.37
CA LEU A 65 -8.37 11.61 25.72
C LEU A 65 -9.04 10.76 26.81
N VAL A 66 -8.45 9.64 27.24
CA VAL A 66 -9.01 8.73 28.26
C VAL A 66 -9.16 9.41 29.65
N LYS A 67 -8.57 10.58 29.87
CA LYS A 67 -8.84 11.40 31.06
C LYS A 67 -10.18 12.16 31.01
N TYR A 68 -10.91 12.13 29.90
CA TYR A 68 -12.23 12.74 29.79
C TYR A 68 -13.31 11.69 30.06
N VAL A 69 -13.98 11.80 31.20
CA VAL A 69 -15.23 11.08 31.46
C VAL A 69 -16.28 11.69 30.56
N PHE A 70 -16.59 11.02 29.45
CA PHE A 70 -17.67 11.45 28.56
C PHE A 70 -19.01 11.19 29.26
N ASN A 71 -19.73 12.25 29.61
CA ASN A 71 -21.10 12.11 30.08
C ASN A 71 -22.04 12.19 28.86
N ARG A 72 -23.06 11.32 28.81
CA ARG A 72 -23.95 11.22 27.63
C ARG A 72 -24.68 12.53 27.31
N GLU A 73 -24.88 13.37 28.33
CA GLU A 73 -25.51 14.68 28.21
C GLU A 73 -24.63 15.74 27.53
N ASP A 74 -23.31 15.56 27.46
CA ASP A 74 -22.39 16.50 26.79
C ASP A 74 -22.42 16.37 25.26
N ALA A 75 -22.86 15.22 24.74
CA ALA A 75 -22.90 14.93 23.31
C ALA A 75 -24.07 15.60 22.58
N TYR A 76 -25.15 15.91 23.31
CA TYR A 76 -26.27 16.68 22.80
C TYR A 76 -26.08 18.10 23.29
N GLY A 77 -25.36 18.91 22.51
CA GLY A 77 -25.13 20.32 22.81
C GLY A 77 -26.44 20.96 23.27
N ARG A 78 -26.49 21.40 24.53
CA ARG A 78 -27.64 22.09 25.08
C ARG A 78 -27.87 23.36 24.26
N TYR A 79 -29.01 23.38 23.57
CA TYR A 79 -29.67 24.61 23.12
C TYR A 79 -30.20 25.37 24.34
#